data_AF-A0A446ZMT9-F1
#
_entry.id   AF-A0A446ZMT9-F1
#
_cell.length_a   1.000
_cell.length_b   1.000
_cell.length_c   1.000
_cell.angle_alpha   90.00
_cell.angle_beta   90.00
_cell.angle_gamma   90.00
#
_symmetry.space_group_name_H-M   'P 1'
#
loop_
_entity.id
_entity.type
_entity.pdbx_description
1 polymer ?
#
loop_
_entity_poly.entity_id
_entity_poly.type
_entity_poly.pdbx_seq_one_letter_code
_entity_poly.pdbx_strand_id
1 'polypeptide(L)'
;MQHQLSRPQLARTLEFASELIGKDFEESELQHELETIISDLFIRSGMPHAQTAAQDVIALSKGTINAAGIAGERDLKHLQQRVEKAVFGYLDLT
;
A
#
# COMPACT_ATOMS: atom_id res chain seq x y z
N MET A 1 11.83 0.45 10.12
CA MET A 1 10.36 0.40 10.33
C MET A 1 9.92 1.00 11.68
N GLN A 2 10.65 0.87 12.81
CA GLN A 2 10.22 1.44 14.10
C GLN A 2 10.44 2.96 14.28
N HIS A 3 11.28 3.60 13.47
CA HIS A 3 11.69 5.01 13.70
C HIS A 3 10.73 6.04 13.07
N GLN A 4 9.85 5.62 12.15
CA GLN A 4 8.86 6.51 11.52
C GLN A 4 7.62 6.75 12.41
N LEU A 5 7.36 5.86 13.38
CA LEU A 5 6.20 5.95 14.28
C LEU A 5 6.36 6.98 15.40
N SER A 6 7.59 7.47 15.67
CA SER A 6 7.88 8.39 16.77
C SER A 6 7.67 9.87 16.43
N ARG A 7 7.51 10.22 15.15
CA ARG A 7 7.50 11.63 14.68
C ARG A 7 6.49 11.83 13.53
N PRO A 8 5.18 11.70 13.80
CA PRO A 8 4.13 11.72 12.77
C PRO A 8 4.07 13.05 11.98
N GLN A 9 4.43 14.18 12.59
CA GLN A 9 4.52 15.45 11.86
C GLN A 9 5.71 15.48 10.89
N LEU A 10 6.86 14.90 11.26
CA LEU A 10 8.02 14.83 10.39
C LEU A 10 7.78 13.89 9.21
N ALA A 11 7.13 12.75 9.47
CA ALA A 11 6.72 11.81 8.41
C ALA A 11 5.79 12.49 7.40
N ARG A 12 4.75 13.20 7.86
CA ARG A 12 3.83 13.95 7.00
C ARG A 12 4.51 15.05 6.18
N THR A 13 5.44 15.79 6.78
CA THR A 13 6.18 16.83 6.05
C THR A 13 7.11 16.24 4.99
N LEU A 14 7.71 15.08 5.27
CA LEU A 14 8.51 14.34 4.30
C LEU A 14 7.65 13.81 3.14
N GLU A 15 6.49 13.21 3.44
CA GLU A 15 5.57 12.65 2.46
C GLU A 15 5.03 13.73 1.50
N PHE A 16 4.61 14.88 2.04
CA PHE A 16 4.19 16.03 1.23
C PHE A 16 5.35 16.60 0.39
N ALA A 17 6.57 16.62 0.92
CA ALA A 17 7.74 17.03 0.17
C ALA A 17 8.07 16.04 -0.95
N SER A 18 7.93 14.74 -0.74
CA SER A 18 8.12 13.69 -1.75
C SER A 18 7.10 13.78 -2.89
N GLU A 19 5.84 14.10 -2.60
CA GLU A 19 4.82 14.36 -3.63
C GLU A 19 5.18 15.60 -4.49
N LEU A 20 5.78 16.63 -3.88
CA LEU A 20 6.16 17.88 -4.56
C LEU A 20 7.48 17.75 -5.34
N ILE A 21 8.41 16.92 -4.87
CA ILE A 21 9.77 16.75 -5.42
C ILE A 21 9.80 15.71 -6.56
N GLY A 22 8.73 14.94 -6.73
CA GLY A 22 8.64 13.88 -7.74
C GLY A 22 8.99 12.53 -7.12
N LYS A 23 8.15 11.55 -7.44
CA LYS A 23 8.19 10.17 -6.94
C LYS A 23 9.61 9.62 -6.95
N ASP A 24 10.12 9.24 -5.79
CA ASP A 24 11.49 8.76 -5.61
C ASP A 24 11.72 7.53 -6.50
N PHE A 25 12.82 7.49 -7.25
CA PHE A 25 13.07 6.42 -8.24
C PHE A 25 13.09 5.04 -7.58
N GLU A 26 13.64 4.96 -6.37
CA GLU A 26 13.67 3.76 -5.53
C GLU A 26 12.26 3.29 -5.14
N GLU A 27 11.32 4.22 -4.90
CA GLU A 27 9.93 3.87 -4.58
C GLU A 27 9.21 3.28 -5.80
N SER A 28 9.53 3.77 -7.00
CA SER A 28 8.96 3.27 -8.24
C SER A 28 9.47 1.87 -8.57
N GLU A 29 10.77 1.59 -8.38
CA GLU A 29 11.33 0.26 -8.62
C GLU A 29 10.76 -0.78 -7.65
N LEU A 30 10.71 -0.46 -6.35
CA LEU A 30 10.12 -1.35 -5.35
C LEU A 30 8.64 -1.61 -5.62
N GLN A 31 7.90 -0.60 -6.07
CA GLN A 31 6.50 -0.77 -6.46
C GLN A 31 6.38 -1.73 -7.65
N HIS A 32 7.22 -1.60 -8.68
CA HIS A 32 7.21 -2.51 -9.83
C HIS A 32 7.57 -3.95 -9.46
N GLU A 33 8.53 -4.14 -8.55
CA GLU A 33 8.90 -5.47 -8.04
C GLU A 33 7.72 -6.12 -7.31
N LEU A 34 7.04 -5.38 -6.43
CA LEU A 34 5.85 -5.86 -5.73
C LEU A 34 4.70 -6.19 -6.70
N GLU A 35 4.43 -5.33 -7.68
CA GLU A 35 3.43 -5.58 -8.71
C GLU A 35 3.73 -6.87 -9.47
N THR A 36 5.00 -7.11 -9.80
CA THR A 36 5.43 -8.33 -10.51
C THR A 36 5.20 -9.58 -9.66
N ILE A 37 5.63 -9.56 -8.39
CA ILE A 37 5.49 -10.70 -7.47
C ILE A 37 4.02 -11.07 -7.25
N ILE A 38 3.16 -10.07 -7.01
CA ILE A 38 1.74 -10.28 -6.75
C ILE A 38 1.02 -10.73 -8.03
N SER A 39 1.35 -10.14 -9.17
CA SER A 39 0.80 -10.56 -10.47
C SER A 39 1.13 -12.02 -10.77
N ASP A 40 2.38 -12.43 -10.55
CA ASP A 40 2.81 -13.82 -10.68
C ASP A 40 2.02 -14.78 -9.77
N LEU A 41 1.73 -14.37 -8.54
CA LEU A 41 0.90 -15.15 -7.62
C LEU A 41 -0.54 -15.30 -8.14
N PHE A 42 -1.12 -14.22 -8.65
CA PHE A 42 -2.46 -14.20 -9.22
C PHE A 42 -2.57 -15.02 -10.50
N ILE A 43 -1.56 -14.97 -11.38
CA ILE A 43 -1.46 -15.81 -12.58
C ILE A 43 -1.47 -17.29 -12.20
N ARG A 44 -0.64 -17.69 -11.22
CA ARG A 44 -0.58 -19.09 -10.74
C ARG A 44 -1.90 -19.55 -10.12
N SER A 45 -2.69 -18.62 -9.61
CA SER A 45 -4.01 -18.88 -9.01
C SER A 45 -5.14 -18.88 -10.04
N GLY A 46 -4.86 -18.62 -11.33
CA GLY A 46 -5.86 -18.57 -12.40
C GLY A 46 -6.71 -17.30 -12.39
N MET A 47 -6.26 -16.24 -11.71
CA MET A 47 -7.00 -14.98 -11.61
C MET A 47 -6.96 -14.23 -12.96
N PRO A 48 -8.10 -13.81 -13.51
CA PRO A 48 -8.13 -12.97 -14.70
C PRO A 48 -7.57 -11.58 -14.37
N HIS A 49 -6.98 -10.92 -15.37
CA HIS A 49 -6.43 -9.56 -15.22
C HIS A 49 -5.43 -9.40 -14.05
N ALA A 50 -4.64 -10.45 -13.77
CA ALA A 50 -3.71 -10.51 -12.64
C ALA A 50 -2.83 -9.27 -12.44
N GLN A 51 -2.32 -8.66 -13.52
CA GLN A 51 -1.52 -7.45 -13.44
C GLN A 51 -2.32 -6.26 -12.88
N THR A 52 -3.54 -6.07 -13.37
CA THR A 52 -4.45 -5.01 -12.90
C THR A 52 -4.83 -5.27 -11.44
N ALA A 53 -5.15 -6.52 -11.10
CA ALA A 53 -5.45 -6.89 -9.72
C ALA A 53 -4.28 -6.63 -8.77
N ALA A 54 -3.04 -6.90 -9.19
CA ALA A 54 -1.85 -6.61 -8.39
C ALA A 54 -1.67 -5.11 -8.13
N GLN A 55 -1.84 -4.29 -9.18
CA GLN A 55 -1.77 -2.83 -9.08
C GLN A 55 -2.84 -2.27 -8.14
N ASP A 56 -4.08 -2.75 -8.28
CA ASP A 56 -5.20 -2.29 -7.47
C ASP A 56 -5.03 -2.70 -5.99
N VAL A 57 -4.57 -3.92 -5.70
CA VAL A 57 -4.29 -4.37 -4.33
C VAL A 57 -3.21 -3.51 -3.66
N ILE A 58 -2.13 -3.18 -4.39
CA ILE A 58 -1.07 -2.29 -3.88
C ILE A 58 -1.63 -0.90 -3.64
N ALA A 59 -2.41 -0.34 -4.59
CA ALA A 59 -3.00 0.98 -4.48
C ALA A 59 -3.98 1.08 -3.30
N LEU A 60 -4.89 0.11 -3.14
CA LEU A 60 -5.83 0.03 -2.02
C LEU A 60 -5.12 -0.03 -0.67
N SER A 61 -4.07 -0.86 -0.58
CA SER A 61 -3.27 -1.02 0.64
C SER A 61 -2.53 0.29 0.96
N LYS A 62 -1.79 0.85 0.00
CA LYS A 62 -1.05 2.11 0.17
C LYS A 62 -1.99 3.25 0.55
N GLY A 63 -3.11 3.41 -0.15
CA GLY A 63 -4.07 4.49 0.10
C GLY A 63 -4.67 4.42 1.52
N THR A 64 -5.04 3.23 1.97
CA THR A 64 -5.59 3.02 3.32
C THR A 64 -4.54 3.29 4.40
N ILE A 65 -3.31 2.80 4.21
CA ILE A 65 -2.20 3.00 5.16
C ILE A 65 -1.80 4.47 5.23
N ASN A 66 -1.66 5.15 4.09
CA ASN A 66 -1.32 6.57 4.04
C ASN A 66 -2.39 7.43 4.73
N ALA A 67 -3.67 7.20 4.41
CA ALA A 67 -4.78 7.91 5.04
C ALA A 67 -4.79 7.74 6.58
N ALA A 68 -4.52 6.52 7.07
CA ALA A 68 -4.41 6.25 8.50
C ALA A 68 -3.19 6.96 9.13
N GLY A 69 -2.05 6.98 8.43
CA GLY A 69 -0.85 7.71 8.85
C GLY A 69 -1.10 9.22 8.97
N ILE A 70 -1.75 9.81 7.96
CA ILE A 70 -2.15 11.22 7.96
C ILE A 70 -3.06 11.53 9.15
N ALA A 71 -4.07 10.69 9.38
CA ALA A 71 -5.00 10.81 10.51
C ALA A 71 -4.34 10.59 11.88
N GLY A 72 -3.09 10.09 11.92
CA GLY A 72 -2.37 9.80 13.16
C GLY A 72 -2.91 8.58 13.91
N GLU A 73 -3.52 7.63 13.18
CA GLU A 73 -4.02 6.38 13.74
C GLU A 73 -2.88 5.57 14.38
N ARG A 74 -3.15 5.00 15.55
CA ARG A 74 -2.17 4.20 16.33
C ARG A 74 -2.58 2.75 16.50
N ASP A 75 -3.83 2.42 16.19
CA ASP A 75 -4.31 1.04 16.27
C ASP A 75 -3.95 0.27 15.00
N LEU A 76 -2.76 -0.32 15.01
CA LEU A 76 -2.25 -1.08 13.87
C LEU A 76 -3.08 -2.33 13.57
N LYS A 77 -3.75 -2.92 14.57
CA LYS A 77 -4.58 -4.11 14.36
C LYS A 77 -5.85 -3.74 13.62
N HIS A 78 -6.49 -2.64 14.02
CA HIS A 78 -7.67 -2.12 13.34
C HIS A 78 -7.35 -1.66 11.91
N LEU A 79 -6.19 -1.03 11.69
CA LEU A 79 -5.72 -0.69 10.35
C LEU A 79 -5.53 -1.94 9.47
N GLN A 80 -4.82 -2.95 9.98
CA GLN A 80 -4.61 -4.22 9.26
C GLN A 80 -5.94 -4.86 8.85
N GLN A 81 -6.90 -4.95 9.78
CA GLN A 81 -8.21 -5.54 9.48
C GLN A 81 -8.97 -4.79 8.37
N ARG A 82 -8.86 -3.46 8.31
CA ARG A 82 -9.49 -2.68 7.23
C ARG A 82 -8.80 -2.90 5.89
N VAL A 83 -7.48 -2.97 5.87
CA VAL A 83 -6.71 -3.28 4.66
C VAL A 83 -7.05 -4.67 4.15
N GLU A 84 -7.06 -5.69 5.03
CA GLU A 84 -7.44 -7.06 4.66
C GLU A 84 -8.86 -7.13 4.11
N LYS A 85 -9.83 -6.46 4.76
CA LYS A 85 -11.20 -6.38 4.25
C LYS A 85 -11.29 -5.73 2.88
N ALA A 86 -10.55 -4.64 2.64
CA ALA A 86 -10.54 -3.96 1.35
C ALA A 86 -9.92 -4.85 0.26
N VAL A 87 -8.79 -5.49 0.54
CA VAL A 87 -8.08 -6.36 -0.40
C VAL A 87 -8.89 -7.61 -0.71
N PHE A 88 -9.36 -8.34 0.31
CA PHE A 88 -10.15 -9.55 0.08
C PHE A 88 -11.50 -9.25 -0.55
N GLY A 89 -12.14 -8.12 -0.21
CA GLY A 89 -13.36 -7.69 -0.86
C GLY A 89 -13.15 -7.36 -2.35
N TYR A 90 -12.04 -6.71 -2.70
CA TYR A 90 -11.69 -6.45 -4.11
C TYR A 90 -11.41 -7.74 -4.89
N LEU A 91 -10.82 -8.75 -4.25
CA LEU A 91 -10.50 -10.04 -4.87
C LEU A 91 -11.66 -11.04 -4.85
N ASP A 92 -12.86 -10.63 -4.40
CA ASP A 92 -14.03 -11.50 -4.22
C ASP A 92 -13.75 -12.73 -3.32
N LEU A 93 -12.92 -12.56 -2.29
CA LEU A 93 -12.52 -13.62 -1.35
C LEU A 93 -13.22 -13.55 0.02
N THR A 94 -14.26 -12.72 0.15
CA THR A 94 -15.06 -12.53 1.38
C THR A 94 -16.31 -13.38 1.46
#